data_AF-A0A917GE45-F1
#
_entry.id   AF-A0A917GE45-F1
#
_cell.length_a   1.000
_cell.length_b   1.000
_cell.length_c   1.000
_cell.angle_alpha   90.00
_cell.angle_beta   90.00
_cell.angle_gamma   90.00
#
_symmetry.space_group_name_H-M   'P 1'
#
loop_
_entity.id
_entity.type
_entity.pdbx_description
1 polymer ?
#
loop_
_entity_poly.entity_id
_entity_poly.type
_entity_poly.pdbx_seq_one_letter_code
_entity_poly.pdbx_strand_id
1 'polypeptide(L)'
;MKKLVFLFFAFAMMQVSAQNLSSIASSASSGSMIENLASDQVKNLTKKLNLSESQQQLVSGLVVSQLKSEKFQKLLGSLGADKLMGSSNTSDNTAEQTDKIQSALLGDEGFQKEMGSVLDKKQMETMKSYIPR
;
A
#
# COMPACT_ATOMS: atom_id res chain seq x y z
N MET A 1 32.12 13.81 2.42
CA MET A 1 32.11 14.27 1.01
C MET A 1 31.55 13.17 0.13
N LYS A 2 30.64 13.58 -0.75
CA LYS A 2 29.80 12.84 -1.70
C LYS A 2 30.48 11.61 -2.33
N LYS A 3 29.80 10.46 -2.28
CA LYS A 3 30.03 9.38 -3.24
C LYS A 3 28.72 9.14 -3.97
N LEU A 4 28.67 9.68 -5.19
CA LEU A 4 27.67 9.36 -6.20
C LEU A 4 27.71 7.86 -6.45
N VAL A 5 26.56 7.21 -6.35
CA VAL A 5 26.28 6.01 -7.14
C VAL A 5 25.20 6.42 -8.13
N PHE A 6 25.65 6.71 -9.35
CA PHE A 6 24.81 6.71 -10.54
C PHE A 6 24.19 5.32 -10.68
N LEU A 7 22.86 5.22 -10.59
CA LEU A 7 22.14 4.09 -11.16
C LEU A 7 21.05 4.64 -12.07
N PHE A 8 21.38 4.72 -13.35
CA PHE A 8 20.43 4.87 -14.44
C PHE A 8 19.53 3.64 -14.48
N PHE A 9 18.24 3.81 -14.22
CA PHE A 9 17.23 2.87 -14.69
C PHE A 9 16.40 3.57 -15.77
N ALA A 10 16.77 3.32 -17.02
CA ALA A 10 15.95 3.62 -18.16
C ALA A 10 14.76 2.65 -18.16
N PHE A 11 13.60 3.13 -17.69
CA PHE A 11 12.35 2.44 -18.00
C PHE A 11 11.92 2.87 -19.39
N ALA A 12 12.04 1.94 -20.32
CA ALA A 12 11.58 2.06 -21.69
C ALA A 12 10.09 2.45 -21.70
N MET A 13 9.77 3.48 -22.48
CA MET A 13 8.42 3.78 -22.91
C MET A 13 7.88 2.59 -23.72
N MET A 14 7.08 1.74 -23.10
CA MET A 14 6.07 0.98 -23.83
C MET A 14 4.84 1.86 -23.95
N GLN A 15 4.57 2.29 -25.19
CA GLN A 15 3.28 2.83 -25.59
C GLN A 15 2.21 1.80 -25.25
N VAL A 16 1.25 2.18 -24.39
CA VAL A 16 -0.03 1.48 -24.26
C VAL A 16 -1.09 2.44 -24.76
N SER A 17 -1.82 1.95 -25.76
CA SER A 17 -2.85 2.63 -26.52
C SER A 17 -3.87 3.36 -25.64
N ALA A 18 -4.15 4.60 -26.02
CA ALA A 18 -5.30 5.37 -25.56
C ALA A 18 -6.58 4.80 -26.18
N GLN A 19 -7.24 3.84 -25.53
CA GLN A 19 -8.61 3.40 -25.88
C GLN A 19 -9.41 3.02 -24.62
N ASN A 20 -9.79 4.05 -23.84
CA ASN A 20 -11.13 4.27 -23.24
C ASN A 20 -11.02 5.39 -22.20
N LEU A 21 -11.23 6.63 -22.64
CA LEU A 21 -11.06 7.85 -21.84
C LEU A 21 -12.28 8.23 -20.98
N SER A 22 -13.37 7.46 -20.97
CA SER A 22 -14.52 7.73 -20.09
C SER A 22 -14.50 6.96 -18.76
N SER A 23 -13.69 5.90 -18.62
CA SER A 23 -13.49 5.15 -17.38
C SER A 23 -12.29 5.61 -16.54
N ILE A 24 -11.45 6.51 -17.06
CA ILE A 24 -10.26 7.04 -16.38
C ILE A 24 -10.58 8.23 -15.45
N ALA A 25 -11.72 8.93 -15.64
CA ALA A 25 -12.09 10.07 -14.80
C ALA A 25 -12.36 9.66 -13.33
N SER A 26 -12.80 8.42 -13.08
CA SER A 26 -12.91 7.86 -11.72
C SER A 26 -11.55 7.49 -11.12
N SER A 27 -10.52 7.26 -11.94
CA SER A 27 -9.20 6.77 -11.50
C SER A 27 -8.24 7.88 -11.04
N ALA A 28 -8.45 9.14 -11.46
CA ALA A 28 -7.59 10.26 -11.08
C ALA A 28 -7.86 10.75 -9.65
N SER A 29 -9.11 10.67 -9.18
CA SER A 29 -9.48 10.98 -7.79
C SER A 29 -9.13 9.84 -6.82
N SER A 30 -9.06 8.60 -7.31
CA SER A 30 -8.65 7.44 -6.50
C SER A 30 -7.14 7.33 -6.34
N GLY A 31 -6.34 7.88 -7.26
CA GLY A 31 -4.87 7.84 -7.18
C GLY A 31 -4.34 8.48 -5.89
N SER A 32 -4.64 9.76 -5.67
CA SER A 32 -4.20 10.48 -4.47
C SER A 32 -4.72 9.85 -3.17
N MET A 33 -5.92 9.29 -3.18
CA MET A 33 -6.50 8.56 -2.06
C MET A 33 -5.75 7.25 -1.77
N ILE A 34 -5.45 6.47 -2.81
CA ILE A 34 -4.68 5.23 -2.70
C ILE A 34 -3.26 5.52 -2.24
N GLU A 35 -2.62 6.57 -2.75
CA GLU A 35 -1.28 6.97 -2.29
C GLU A 35 -1.26 7.37 -0.81
N ASN A 36 -2.28 8.11 -0.34
CA ASN A 36 -2.41 8.46 1.08
C ASN A 36 -2.63 7.21 1.96
N LEU A 37 -3.55 6.33 1.56
CA LEU A 37 -3.80 5.07 2.25
C LEU A 37 -2.52 4.20 2.28
N ALA A 38 -1.82 4.08 1.16
CA ALA A 38 -0.57 3.34 1.08
C ALA A 38 0.48 3.92 2.02
N SER A 39 0.62 5.26 2.05
CA SER A 39 1.53 5.94 2.97
C SER A 39 1.24 5.59 4.42
N ASP A 40 -0.03 5.59 4.82
CA ASP A 40 -0.42 5.29 6.19
C ASP A 40 -0.21 3.81 6.55
N GLN A 41 -0.49 2.90 5.61
CA GLN A 41 -0.18 1.48 5.77
C GLN A 41 1.34 1.24 5.92
N VAL A 42 2.16 1.89 5.10
CA VAL A 42 3.63 1.79 5.18
C VAL A 42 4.13 2.36 6.50
N LYS A 43 3.61 3.49 6.98
CA LYS A 43 3.95 4.04 8.29
C LYS A 43 3.63 3.06 9.42
N ASN A 44 2.46 2.41 9.36
CA ASN A 44 2.05 1.45 10.37
C ASN A 44 2.93 0.19 10.33
N LEU A 45 3.19 -0.38 9.14
CA LEU A 45 4.12 -1.50 8.96
C LEU A 45 5.54 -1.14 9.41
N THR A 46 6.00 0.07 9.15
CA THR A 46 7.31 0.56 9.60
C THR A 46 7.41 0.56 11.11
N LYS A 47 6.39 1.06 11.81
CA LYS A 47 6.36 1.04 13.28
C LYS A 47 6.33 -0.38 13.85
N LYS A 48 5.55 -1.28 13.24
CA LYS A 48 5.40 -2.67 13.70
C LYS A 48 6.64 -3.53 13.44
N LEU A 49 7.27 -3.36 12.29
CA LEU A 49 8.35 -4.22 11.78
C LEU A 49 9.73 -3.56 11.84
N ASN A 50 9.80 -2.30 12.25
CA ASN A 50 11.03 -1.50 12.26
C ASN A 50 11.73 -1.51 10.89
N LEU A 51 10.98 -1.12 9.84
CA LEU A 51 11.47 -1.14 8.45
C LEU A 51 12.53 -0.06 8.22
N SER A 52 13.63 -0.43 7.58
CA SER A 52 14.62 0.52 7.06
C SER A 52 14.07 1.36 5.90
N GLU A 53 14.71 2.49 5.57
CA GLU A 53 14.29 3.36 4.46
C GLU A 53 14.19 2.60 3.12
N SER A 54 15.15 1.72 2.84
CA SER A 54 15.14 0.88 1.63
C SER A 54 13.94 -0.08 1.63
N GLN A 55 13.61 -0.68 2.78
CA GLN A 55 12.44 -1.55 2.91
C GLN A 55 11.14 -0.76 2.78
N GLN A 56 11.05 0.45 3.35
CA GLN A 56 9.87 1.30 3.22
C GLN A 56 9.54 1.63 1.77
N GLN A 57 10.55 1.90 0.94
CA GLN A 57 10.35 2.15 -0.49
C GLN A 57 9.78 0.92 -1.21
N LEU A 58 10.34 -0.26 -0.95
CA LEU A 58 9.88 -1.52 -1.54
C LEU A 58 8.46 -1.86 -1.08
N VAL A 59 8.21 -1.78 0.24
CA VAL A 59 6.89 -2.05 0.83
C VAL A 59 5.86 -1.04 0.33
N SER A 60 6.21 0.22 0.12
CA SER A 60 5.30 1.22 -0.47
C SER A 60 4.82 0.80 -1.86
N GLY A 61 5.73 0.35 -2.72
CA GLY A 61 5.36 -0.18 -4.04
C GLY A 61 4.43 -1.40 -3.94
N LEU A 62 4.73 -2.34 -3.03
CA LEU A 62 3.90 -3.52 -2.82
C LEU A 62 2.50 -3.16 -2.31
N VAL A 63 2.41 -2.27 -1.32
CA VAL A 63 1.12 -1.82 -0.76
C VAL A 63 0.29 -1.10 -1.82
N VAL A 64 0.88 -0.19 -2.59
CA VAL A 64 0.17 0.49 -3.69
C VAL A 64 -0.34 -0.52 -4.72
N SER A 65 0.48 -1.50 -5.10
CA SER A 65 0.08 -2.58 -6.01
C SER A 65 -1.12 -3.34 -5.48
N GLN A 66 -1.08 -3.73 -4.21
CA GLN A 66 -2.18 -4.45 -3.56
C GLN A 66 -3.45 -3.61 -3.48
N LEU A 67 -3.36 -2.34 -3.08
CA LEU A 67 -4.52 -1.44 -3.00
C LEU A 67 -5.17 -1.17 -4.36
N LYS A 68 -4.40 -1.26 -5.45
CA LYS A 68 -4.90 -1.16 -6.83
C LYS A 68 -5.48 -2.48 -7.37
N SER A 69 -5.31 -3.59 -6.66
CA SER A 69 -5.90 -4.87 -7.08
C SER A 69 -7.43 -4.86 -6.96
N GLU A 70 -8.10 -5.62 -7.83
CA GLU A 70 -9.56 -5.78 -7.84
C GLU A 70 -10.14 -6.16 -6.46
N LYS A 71 -9.45 -7.04 -5.73
CA LYS A 71 -9.85 -7.48 -4.39
C LYS A 71 -9.90 -6.29 -3.42
N PHE A 72 -8.85 -5.48 -3.40
CA PHE A 72 -8.78 -4.32 -2.52
C PHE A 72 -9.62 -3.16 -3.01
N GLN A 73 -9.75 -2.92 -4.31
CA GLN A 73 -10.65 -1.89 -4.81
C GLN A 73 -12.11 -2.18 -4.43
N LYS A 74 -12.54 -3.45 -4.47
CA LYS A 74 -13.86 -3.85 -3.95
C LYS A 74 -13.98 -3.63 -2.45
N LEU A 75 -12.95 -3.98 -1.68
CA LEU A 75 -12.91 -3.73 -0.24
C LEU A 75 -13.02 -2.23 0.07
N LEU A 76 -12.17 -1.40 -0.55
CA LEU A 76 -12.17 0.05 -0.39
C LEU A 76 -13.52 0.66 -0.81
N GLY A 77 -14.08 0.21 -1.93
CA GLY A 77 -15.42 0.61 -2.38
C GLY A 77 -16.51 0.26 -1.37
N SER A 78 -16.42 -0.89 -0.70
CA SER A 78 -17.38 -1.30 0.34
C SER A 78 -17.26 -0.50 1.65
N LEU A 79 -16.08 0.05 1.93
CA LEU A 79 -15.84 0.90 3.11
C LEU A 79 -16.34 2.34 2.89
N GLY A 80 -16.40 2.79 1.62
CA GLY A 80 -16.84 4.12 1.23
C GLY A 80 -15.74 5.18 1.36
N ALA A 81 -15.63 6.07 0.36
CA ALA A 81 -14.57 7.06 0.28
C ALA A 81 -14.57 8.04 1.46
N ASP A 82 -15.74 8.46 1.93
CA ASP A 82 -15.90 9.38 3.07
C ASP A 82 -15.29 8.84 4.38
N LYS A 83 -15.36 7.51 4.59
CA LYS A 83 -14.81 6.85 5.78
C LYS A 83 -13.30 6.64 5.69
N LEU A 84 -12.78 6.56 4.48
CA LEU A 84 -11.37 6.36 4.18
C LEU A 84 -10.59 7.67 4.12
N MET A 85 -11.23 8.77 3.71
CA MET A 85 -10.62 10.11 3.64
C MET A 85 -10.75 10.92 4.94
N GLY A 86 -11.35 10.34 5.99
CA GLY A 86 -11.46 11.01 7.30
C GLY A 86 -12.36 12.24 7.29
N SER A 87 -13.44 12.24 6.50
CA SER A 87 -14.35 13.38 6.47
C SER A 87 -15.20 13.47 7.75
N SER A 88 -14.71 14.33 8.64
CA SER A 88 -15.38 14.99 9.78
C SER A 88 -15.69 14.15 11.06
N ASN A 89 -15.02 14.55 12.14
CA ASN A 89 -15.49 14.54 13.54
C ASN A 89 -15.61 13.24 14.33
N THR A 90 -14.97 12.13 13.94
CA THR A 90 -14.87 10.97 14.86
C THR A 90 -13.51 10.28 14.72
N SER A 91 -12.58 10.70 15.59
CA SER A 91 -11.20 10.20 15.64
C SER A 91 -11.08 8.68 15.86
N ASP A 92 -12.14 8.02 16.30
CA ASP A 92 -12.14 6.59 16.63
C ASP A 92 -12.37 5.67 15.41
N ASN A 93 -13.09 6.15 14.38
CA ASN A 93 -13.46 5.31 13.24
C ASN A 93 -12.33 5.14 12.21
N THR A 94 -11.39 6.07 12.13
CA THR A 94 -10.31 6.06 11.12
C THR A 94 -9.25 5.00 11.40
N ALA A 95 -8.96 4.74 12.68
CA ALA A 95 -8.05 3.70 13.10
C ALA A 95 -8.59 2.31 12.74
N GLU A 96 -9.88 2.06 13.00
CA GLU A 96 -10.51 0.77 12.70
C GLU A 96 -10.51 0.44 11.20
N GLN A 97 -10.73 1.42 10.32
CA GLN A 97 -10.72 1.17 8.87
C GLN A 97 -9.31 0.95 8.34
N THR A 98 -8.34 1.72 8.85
CA THR A 98 -6.93 1.52 8.55
C THR A 98 -6.48 0.12 8.97
N ASP A 99 -6.93 -0.34 10.13
CA ASP A 99 -6.63 -1.67 10.66
C ASP A 99 -7.32 -2.78 9.86
N LYS A 100 -8.53 -2.58 9.34
CA LYS A 100 -9.20 -3.53 8.43
C LYS A 100 -8.44 -3.70 7.13
N ILE A 101 -7.98 -2.60 6.54
CA ILE A 101 -7.14 -2.65 5.32
C ILE A 101 -5.82 -3.34 5.63
N GLN A 102 -5.19 -3.01 6.75
CA GLN A 102 -3.94 -3.64 7.16
C GLN A 102 -4.12 -5.15 7.41
N SER A 103 -5.20 -5.53 8.07
CA SER A 103 -5.58 -6.92 8.34
C SER A 103 -5.80 -7.70 7.05
N ALA A 104 -6.50 -7.09 6.09
CA ALA A 104 -6.70 -7.67 4.77
C ALA A 104 -5.39 -7.82 3.99
N LEU A 105 -4.47 -6.85 4.09
CA LEU A 105 -3.12 -6.93 3.49
C LEU A 105 -2.32 -8.07 4.12
N LEU A 106 -2.23 -8.09 5.45
CA LEU A 106 -1.49 -9.12 6.18
C LEU A 106 -2.08 -10.52 5.98
N GLY A 107 -3.39 -10.64 5.77
CA GLY A 107 -4.05 -11.91 5.46
C GLY A 107 -3.92 -12.35 4.00
N ASP A 108 -3.36 -11.52 3.11
CA ASP A 108 -3.19 -11.89 1.70
C ASP A 108 -1.89 -12.69 1.49
N GLU A 109 -2.01 -13.93 1.00
CA GLU A 109 -0.87 -14.82 0.78
C GLU A 109 0.13 -14.27 -0.24
N GLY A 110 -0.36 -13.58 -1.28
CA GLY A 110 0.46 -12.95 -2.30
C GLY A 110 1.31 -11.85 -1.68
N PHE A 111 0.67 -10.97 -0.91
CA PHE A 111 1.37 -9.92 -0.18
C PHE A 111 2.38 -10.49 0.83
N GLN A 112 2.02 -11.51 1.61
CA GLN A 112 2.95 -12.15 2.55
C GLN A 112 4.20 -12.71 1.85
N LYS A 113 4.01 -13.35 0.68
CA LYS A 113 5.12 -13.91 -0.10
C LYS A 113 6.04 -12.81 -0.63
N GLU A 114 5.49 -11.73 -1.16
CA GLU A 114 6.26 -10.58 -1.64
C GLU A 114 7.02 -9.90 -0.49
N MET A 115 6.36 -9.69 0.65
CA MET A 115 6.99 -9.18 1.87
C MET A 115 8.13 -10.07 2.36
N GLY A 116 8.06 -11.39 2.17
CA GLY A 116 9.15 -12.32 2.52
C GLY A 116 10.43 -12.16 1.73
N SER A 117 10.39 -11.45 0.61
CA SER A 117 11.60 -11.10 -0.16
C SER A 117 12.21 -9.77 0.28
N VAL A 118 11.48 -8.98 1.08
CA VAL A 118 11.87 -7.63 1.53
C VAL A 118 12.26 -7.63 3.02
N LEU A 119 11.56 -8.42 3.83
CA LEU A 119 11.75 -8.50 5.27
C LEU A 119 12.84 -9.51 5.64
N ASP A 120 13.56 -9.23 6.72
CA ASP A 120 14.40 -10.24 7.36
C ASP A 120 13.55 -11.28 8.11
N LYS A 121 14.20 -12.37 8.58
CA LYS A 121 13.51 -13.45 9.30
C LYS A 121 12.79 -12.96 10.56
N LYS A 122 13.39 -12.06 11.34
CA LYS A 122 12.79 -11.56 12.59
C LYS A 122 11.57 -10.68 12.28
N GLN A 123 11.68 -9.83 11.26
CA GLN A 123 10.59 -8.99 10.78
C GLN A 123 9.45 -9.85 10.21
N MET A 124 9.76 -10.91 9.48
CA MET A 124 8.77 -11.86 8.96
C MET A 124 8.01 -12.58 10.09
N GLU A 125 8.71 -13.10 11.10
CA GLU A 125 8.05 -13.73 12.26
C GLU A 125 7.20 -12.71 13.03
N THR A 126 7.67 -11.47 13.15
CA THR A 126 6.90 -10.37 13.73
C THR A 126 5.66 -10.05 12.90
N MET A 127 5.76 -10.05 11.57
CA MET A 127 4.62 -9.81 10.68
C MET A 127 3.55 -10.90 10.85
N LYS A 128 3.96 -12.18 10.94
CA LYS A 128 3.06 -13.31 11.15
C LYS A 128 2.28 -13.23 12.46
N SER A 129 2.85 -12.65 13.52
CA SER A 129 2.15 -12.50 14.79
C SER A 129 1.04 -11.44 14.76
N TYR A 130 1.07 -10.54 13.77
CA TYR A 130 0.03 -9.52 13.54
C TYR A 130 -1.04 -9.95 12.52
N ILE A 131 -0.93 -11.15 11.93
CA ILE A 131 -1.99 -11.67 11.06
C ILE A 131 -3.21 -11.97 11.93
N PRO A 132 -4.39 -11.38 11.64
CA PRO A 132 -5.62 -11.69 12.35
C PRO A 132 -5.94 -13.19 12.18
N ARG A 133 -6.28 -13.87 13.27
CA ARG A 133 -6.69 -15.28 13.29
C ARG A 133 -8.19 -15.43 13.16
#